data_AF-A0A9E3WL97-F1
#
_entry.id   AF-A0A9E3WL97-F1
#
_cell.length_a   1.000
_cell.length_b   1.000
_cell.length_c   1.000
_cell.angle_alpha   90.00
_cell.angle_beta   90.00
_cell.angle_gamma   90.00
#
_symmetry.space_group_name_H-M   'P 1'
#
loop_
_entity.id
_entity.type
_entity.pdbx_description
1 polymer ?
#
loop_
_entity_poly.entity_id
_entity_poly.type
_entity_poly.pdbx_seq_one_letter_code
_entity_poly.pdbx_strand_id
1 'polypeptide(L)'
;YHESDHVLNFAYNALCDGTCLEDMELRRTDEAYLDGLGARRTPDPTTAGDFCRRFEEHDVRTLMEVFDETRLKVWQRQPAEFFAEAQIDMDGTLVETGAEKMQGIDISYNGVWGYHPLVVSLANTGEVLSVVNRSGNRPSHEGAAAEADKAIAVCRRAGLLTAALPCFAPMSRPCSYCDCSKRATATRSRGTNFASRFGLGCQLSPGRDRFQSLP
;
A
#
# COMPACT_ATOMS: atom_id res chain seq x y z
N TYR A 1 23.47 -11.84 13.38
CA TYR A 1 22.31 -11.92 12.49
C TYR A 1 22.72 -11.32 11.18
N HIS A 2 22.39 -11.96 10.07
CA HIS A 2 22.43 -11.32 8.77
C HIS A 2 21.25 -10.34 8.67
N GLU A 3 21.35 -9.33 7.81
CA GLU A 3 20.24 -8.38 7.61
C GLU A 3 18.95 -9.10 7.14
N SER A 4 19.11 -10.19 6.39
CA SER A 4 18.01 -11.08 6.00
C SER A 4 17.26 -11.69 7.18
N ASP A 5 17.93 -11.95 8.30
CA ASP A 5 17.31 -12.57 9.47
C ASP A 5 16.30 -11.61 10.11
N HIS A 6 16.59 -10.30 10.09
CA HIS A 6 15.66 -9.27 10.58
C HIS A 6 14.42 -9.19 9.69
N VAL A 7 14.62 -9.10 8.37
CA VAL A 7 13.54 -9.02 7.38
C VAL A 7 12.61 -10.23 7.48
N LEU A 8 13.18 -11.44 7.52
CA LEU A 8 12.42 -12.67 7.66
C LEU A 8 11.67 -12.73 9.00
N ASN A 9 12.29 -12.30 10.09
CA ASN A 9 11.64 -12.30 11.40
C ASN A 9 10.40 -11.39 11.44
N PHE A 10 10.41 -10.23 10.76
CA PHE A 10 9.21 -9.39 10.63
C PHE A 10 8.10 -10.13 9.87
N ALA A 11 8.43 -10.77 8.75
CA ALA A 11 7.46 -11.51 7.94
C ALA A 11 6.85 -12.69 8.71
N TYR A 12 7.68 -13.48 9.41
CA TYR A 12 7.19 -14.59 10.21
C TYR A 12 6.36 -14.15 11.40
N ASN A 13 6.75 -13.05 12.07
CA ASN A 13 5.95 -12.48 13.15
C ASN A 13 4.53 -12.14 12.66
N ALA A 14 4.41 -11.46 11.51
CA ALA A 14 3.12 -11.13 10.92
C ALA A 14 2.32 -12.37 10.48
N LEU A 15 2.98 -13.38 9.87
CA LEU A 15 2.34 -14.65 9.47
C LEU A 15 1.86 -15.48 10.66
N CYS A 16 2.43 -15.25 11.85
CA CYS A 16 2.08 -15.91 13.09
C CYS A 16 1.11 -15.07 13.94
N ASP A 17 0.33 -14.19 13.32
CA ASP A 17 -0.63 -13.29 13.97
C ASP A 17 0.00 -12.27 14.95
N GLY A 18 1.30 -11.98 14.78
CA GLY A 18 1.97 -10.90 15.51
C GLY A 18 1.47 -9.54 15.04
N THR A 19 1.12 -8.69 16.00
CA THR A 19 0.56 -7.35 15.78
C THR A 19 1.55 -6.24 16.10
N CYS A 20 2.56 -6.52 16.93
CA CYS A 20 3.65 -5.59 17.27
C CYS A 20 5.03 -6.29 17.29
N LEU A 21 6.10 -5.52 17.48
CA LEU A 21 7.46 -6.07 17.56
C LEU A 21 7.67 -6.88 18.84
N GLU A 22 7.01 -6.49 19.92
CA GLU A 22 7.10 -7.15 21.23
C GLU A 22 6.58 -8.59 21.18
N ASP A 23 5.66 -8.92 20.27
CA ASP A 23 5.18 -10.28 20.03
C ASP A 23 6.31 -11.25 19.62
N MET A 24 7.45 -10.73 19.13
CA MET A 24 8.63 -11.53 18.82
C MET A 24 9.22 -12.22 20.06
N GLU A 25 9.00 -11.72 21.28
CA GLU A 25 9.48 -12.39 22.50
C GLU A 25 8.83 -13.74 22.72
N LEU A 26 7.52 -13.83 22.44
CA LEU A 26 6.78 -15.08 22.53
C LEU A 26 7.36 -16.10 21.56
N ARG A 27 7.72 -15.67 20.33
CA ARG A 27 8.26 -16.54 19.29
C ARG A 27 9.69 -16.97 19.51
N ARG A 28 10.51 -16.08 20.08
CA ARG A 28 11.92 -16.36 20.34
C ARG A 28 12.12 -17.41 21.44
N THR A 29 11.10 -17.67 22.25
CA THR A 29 11.11 -18.68 23.32
C THR A 29 10.37 -19.96 22.94
N ASP A 30 9.74 -20.01 21.75
CA ASP A 30 8.99 -21.16 21.26
C ASP A 30 9.90 -22.12 20.48
N GLU A 31 10.16 -23.30 21.05
CA GLU A 31 11.01 -24.33 20.45
C GLU A 31 10.43 -24.85 19.13
N ALA A 32 9.10 -25.01 19.02
CA ALA A 32 8.47 -25.51 17.81
C ALA A 32 8.57 -24.50 16.66
N TYR A 33 8.45 -23.21 16.98
CA TYR A 33 8.67 -22.12 16.03
C TYR A 33 10.13 -22.10 15.54
N LEU A 34 11.10 -22.18 16.45
CA LEU A 34 12.52 -22.19 16.12
C LEU A 34 12.92 -23.41 15.29
N ASP A 35 12.43 -24.60 15.67
CA ASP A 35 12.65 -25.83 14.92
C ASP A 35 12.01 -25.76 13.52
N GLY A 36 10.79 -25.22 13.42
CA GLY A 36 10.10 -25.03 12.15
C GLY A 36 10.84 -24.09 11.19
N LEU A 37 11.53 -23.08 11.72
CA LEU A 37 12.39 -22.17 10.95
C LEU A 37 13.82 -22.71 10.75
N GLY A 38 14.19 -23.82 11.39
CA GLY A 38 15.58 -24.28 11.46
C GLY A 38 16.53 -23.26 12.10
N ALA A 39 16.00 -22.38 12.94
CA ALA A 39 16.72 -21.26 13.52
C ALA A 39 17.11 -21.57 14.97
N ARG A 40 18.36 -21.28 15.35
CA ARG A 40 18.79 -21.40 16.76
C ARG A 40 18.33 -20.23 17.64
N ARG A 41 18.08 -19.09 17.01
CA ARG A 41 17.66 -17.84 17.67
C ARG A 41 17.13 -16.87 16.62
N THR A 42 16.14 -16.08 16.99
CA THR A 42 15.65 -14.95 16.21
C THR A 42 16.05 -13.62 16.86
N PRO A 43 16.12 -12.52 16.08
CA PRO A 43 16.34 -11.19 16.64
C PRO A 43 15.31 -10.83 17.72
N ASP A 44 15.79 -10.21 18.79
CA ASP A 44 14.98 -9.63 19.87
C ASP A 44 14.19 -8.41 19.38
N PRO A 45 13.01 -8.07 19.93
CA PRO A 45 12.25 -6.87 19.55
C PRO A 45 13.08 -5.59 19.59
N THR A 46 13.96 -5.43 20.59
CA THR A 46 14.81 -4.24 20.70
C THR A 46 15.81 -4.16 19.54
N THR A 47 16.36 -5.31 19.15
CA THR A 47 17.28 -5.41 18.00
C THR A 47 16.55 -5.19 16.68
N ALA A 48 15.31 -5.66 16.57
CA ALA A 48 14.45 -5.41 15.42
C ALA A 48 14.09 -3.91 15.30
N GLY A 49 13.82 -3.24 16.43
CA GLY A 49 13.61 -1.81 16.49
C GLY A 49 14.86 -1.00 16.07
N ASP A 50 16.04 -1.38 16.56
CA ASP A 50 17.31 -0.76 16.14
C ASP A 50 17.59 -0.97 14.66
N PHE A 51 17.25 -2.14 14.11
CA PHE A 51 17.32 -2.38 12.68
C PHE A 51 16.44 -1.39 11.89
N CYS A 52 15.18 -1.20 12.30
CA CYS A 52 14.26 -0.26 11.65
C CYS A 52 14.75 1.20 11.71
N ARG A 53 15.41 1.61 12.80
CA ARG A 53 15.93 2.99 12.98
C ARG A 53 17.07 3.35 12.02
N ARG A 54 17.66 2.36 11.34
CA ARG A 54 18.74 2.59 10.37
C ARG A 54 18.24 3.14 9.04
N PHE A 55 16.94 3.06 8.77
CA PHE A 55 16.36 3.41 7.48
C PHE A 55 15.65 4.75 7.54
N GLU A 56 15.82 5.54 6.49
CA GLU A 56 15.11 6.78 6.27
C GLU A 56 14.02 6.60 5.20
N GLU A 57 13.23 7.65 4.96
CA GLU A 57 12.16 7.60 3.96
C GLU A 57 12.69 7.19 2.58
N HIS A 58 13.87 7.70 2.18
CA HIS A 58 14.45 7.40 0.87
C HIS A 58 14.86 5.93 0.71
N ASP A 59 15.25 5.25 1.79
CA ASP A 59 15.54 3.81 1.77
C ASP A 59 14.27 3.00 1.52
N VAL A 60 13.17 3.37 2.17
CA VAL A 60 11.86 2.74 1.99
C VAL A 60 11.34 2.97 0.57
N ARG A 61 11.55 4.17 0.01
CA ARG A 61 11.24 4.47 -1.40
C ARG A 61 12.03 3.58 -2.35
N THR A 62 13.34 3.46 -2.13
CA THR A 62 14.21 2.59 -2.94
C THR A 62 13.75 1.13 -2.87
N LEU A 63 13.37 0.65 -1.69
CA LEU A 63 12.84 -0.71 -1.52
C LEU A 63 11.57 -0.93 -2.34
N MET A 64 10.62 0.01 -2.34
CA MET A 64 9.42 -0.09 -3.17
C MET A 64 9.74 -0.10 -4.67
N GLU A 65 10.69 0.72 -5.12
CA GLU A 65 11.14 0.72 -6.53
C GLU A 65 11.76 -0.62 -6.94
N VAL A 66 12.57 -1.24 -6.07
CA VAL A 66 13.15 -2.58 -6.29
C VAL A 66 12.05 -3.65 -6.39
N PHE A 67 11.01 -3.55 -5.54
CA PHE A 67 9.85 -4.43 -5.64
C PHE A 67 9.11 -4.23 -6.97
N ASP A 68 8.93 -2.99 -7.43
CA ASP A 68 8.30 -2.70 -8.72
C ASP A 68 9.10 -3.29 -9.89
N GLU A 69 10.42 -3.17 -9.90
CA GLU A 69 11.27 -3.78 -10.93
C GLU A 69 11.16 -5.31 -10.95
N THR A 70 11.08 -5.93 -9.77
CA THR A 70 10.90 -7.37 -9.65
C THR A 70 9.51 -7.78 -10.12
N ARG A 71 8.49 -6.99 -9.78
CA ARG A 71 7.09 -7.22 -10.16
C ARG A 71 6.90 -7.22 -11.67
N LEU A 72 7.57 -6.32 -12.41
CA LEU A 72 7.53 -6.31 -13.88
C LEU A 72 7.95 -7.67 -14.48
N LYS A 73 8.96 -8.34 -13.91
CA LYS A 73 9.41 -9.66 -14.36
C LYS A 73 8.38 -10.75 -14.07
N VAL A 74 7.64 -10.62 -12.97
CA VAL A 74 6.57 -11.55 -12.58
C VAL A 74 5.35 -11.35 -13.48
N TRP A 75 4.94 -10.11 -13.72
CA TRP A 75 3.80 -9.78 -14.56
C TRP A 75 3.97 -10.23 -16.00
N GLN A 76 5.20 -10.25 -16.55
CA GLN A 76 5.48 -10.80 -17.88
C GLN A 76 5.05 -12.27 -18.05
N ARG A 77 4.82 -13.00 -16.96
CA ARG A 77 4.36 -14.40 -16.99
C ARG A 77 2.83 -14.54 -16.95
N GLN A 78 2.10 -13.43 -16.83
CA GLN A 78 0.65 -13.42 -16.75
C GLN A 78 0.00 -13.60 -18.14
N PRO A 79 -1.23 -14.13 -18.21
CA PRO A 79 -1.96 -14.27 -19.46
C PRO A 79 -2.28 -12.90 -20.08
N ALA A 80 -2.53 -12.86 -21.39
CA ALA A 80 -2.79 -11.61 -22.12
C ALA A 80 -3.98 -10.80 -21.54
N GLU A 81 -4.96 -11.47 -20.94
CA GLU A 81 -6.10 -10.83 -20.26
C GLU A 81 -5.70 -9.94 -19.09
N PHE A 82 -4.58 -10.25 -18.42
CA PHE A 82 -4.06 -9.45 -17.31
C PHE A 82 -3.71 -8.02 -17.76
N PHE A 83 -3.20 -7.87 -18.99
CA PHE A 83 -2.73 -6.59 -19.52
C PHE A 83 -3.85 -5.70 -20.07
N ALA A 84 -5.10 -6.16 -20.06
CA ALA A 84 -6.24 -5.42 -20.59
C ALA A 84 -6.53 -4.14 -19.79
N GLU A 85 -6.54 -4.24 -18.44
CA GLU A 85 -6.87 -3.14 -17.54
C GLU A 85 -6.19 -3.31 -16.18
N ALA A 86 -5.55 -2.24 -15.71
CA ALA A 86 -5.04 -2.10 -14.34
C ALA A 86 -6.07 -1.37 -13.48
N GLN A 87 -6.62 -2.04 -12.47
CA GLN A 87 -7.50 -1.41 -11.49
C GLN A 87 -6.68 -1.04 -10.26
N ILE A 88 -6.48 0.25 -10.04
CA ILE A 88 -5.65 0.76 -8.95
C ILE A 88 -6.58 1.30 -7.86
N ASP A 89 -6.51 0.70 -6.67
CA ASP A 89 -7.25 1.16 -5.50
C ASP A 89 -6.32 2.01 -4.62
N MET A 90 -6.89 3.03 -3.97
CA MET A 90 -6.16 3.94 -3.08
C MET A 90 -6.99 4.16 -1.83
N ASP A 91 -6.53 3.57 -0.73
CA ASP A 91 -7.24 3.58 0.53
C ASP A 91 -6.41 4.25 1.62
N GLY A 92 -7.02 5.23 2.28
CA GLY A 92 -6.50 5.79 3.53
C GLY A 92 -7.18 5.08 4.71
N THR A 93 -6.40 4.50 5.61
CA THR A 93 -6.93 3.86 6.83
C THR A 93 -6.39 4.58 8.05
N LEU A 94 -7.22 4.87 9.04
CA LEU A 94 -6.76 5.35 10.33
C LEU A 94 -6.30 4.15 11.17
N VAL A 95 -5.02 4.13 11.52
CA VAL A 95 -4.42 3.14 12.41
C VAL A 95 -4.21 3.80 13.76
N GLU A 96 -5.07 3.44 14.71
CA GLU A 96 -4.98 3.90 16.09
C GLU A 96 -3.71 3.37 16.75
N THR A 97 -3.06 4.22 17.54
CA THR A 97 -1.87 3.85 18.30
C THR A 97 -1.94 4.46 19.70
N GLY A 98 -1.58 3.70 20.74
CA GLY A 98 -1.46 4.22 22.10
C GLY A 98 -0.18 5.05 22.36
N ALA A 99 0.60 5.34 21.32
CA ALA A 99 1.95 5.87 21.45
C ALA A 99 2.02 7.39 21.18
N GLU A 100 1.31 8.19 21.96
CA GLU A 100 1.12 9.65 21.79
C GLU A 100 2.40 10.50 21.55
N LYS A 101 3.58 9.96 21.89
CA LYS A 101 4.88 10.65 21.76
C LYS A 101 5.72 10.19 20.58
N MET A 102 5.25 9.25 19.75
CA MET A 102 6.02 8.83 18.56
C MET A 102 5.93 9.88 17.46
N GLN A 103 7.01 10.01 16.69
CA GLN A 103 7.11 10.96 15.59
C GLN A 103 6.02 10.70 14.53
N GLY A 104 5.33 11.77 14.13
CA GLY A 104 4.34 11.72 13.06
C GLY A 104 2.94 11.25 13.47
N ILE A 105 2.71 10.89 14.74
CA ILE A 105 1.37 10.70 15.27
C ILE A 105 0.72 12.06 15.46
N ASP A 106 -0.54 12.18 15.07
CA ASP A 106 -1.35 13.35 15.35
C ASP A 106 -2.79 12.92 15.63
N ILE A 107 -3.55 13.78 16.30
CA ILE A 107 -4.94 13.51 16.61
C ILE A 107 -5.78 13.63 15.34
N SER A 108 -6.50 12.57 15.01
CA SER A 108 -7.45 12.59 13.91
C SER A 108 -8.66 13.47 14.26
N TYR A 109 -9.47 13.81 13.25
CA TYR A 109 -10.70 14.60 13.42
C TYR A 109 -11.73 13.95 14.37
N ASN A 110 -11.60 12.65 14.65
CA ASN A 110 -12.44 11.91 15.59
C ASN A 110 -11.86 11.84 17.02
N GLY A 111 -10.75 12.52 17.30
CA GLY A 111 -10.09 12.52 18.60
C GLY A 111 -9.20 11.29 18.87
N VAL A 112 -8.97 10.45 17.86
CA VAL A 112 -8.13 9.24 17.98
C VAL A 112 -6.71 9.55 17.55
N TRP A 113 -5.73 9.20 18.39
CA TRP A 113 -4.31 9.31 18.08
C TRP A 113 -3.86 8.18 17.16
N GLY A 114 -3.21 8.52 16.05
CA GLY A 114 -2.71 7.48 15.16
C GLY A 114 -2.07 8.01 13.88
N TYR A 115 -1.84 7.07 12.98
CA TYR A 115 -1.40 7.34 11.62
C TYR A 115 -2.57 7.17 10.65
N HIS A 116 -2.49 7.85 9.51
CA HIS A 116 -3.42 7.69 8.41
C HIS A 116 -2.70 7.21 7.14
N PRO A 117 -2.09 5.99 7.15
CA PRO A 117 -1.38 5.45 6.01
C PRO A 117 -2.25 5.46 4.75
N LEU A 118 -1.65 5.88 3.64
CA LEU A 118 -2.17 5.67 2.31
C LEU A 118 -1.58 4.38 1.76
N VAL A 119 -2.45 3.47 1.33
CA VAL A 119 -2.07 2.26 0.62
C VAL A 119 -2.61 2.36 -0.80
N VAL A 120 -1.71 2.19 -1.78
CA VAL A 120 -2.06 2.09 -3.19
C VAL A 120 -1.86 0.64 -3.60
N SER A 121 -2.90 -0.02 -4.12
CA SER A 121 -2.88 -1.44 -4.47
C SER A 121 -3.40 -1.69 -5.88
N LEU A 122 -2.96 -2.80 -6.49
CA LEU A 122 -3.50 -3.30 -7.74
C LEU A 122 -4.61 -4.31 -7.43
N ALA A 123 -5.87 -3.94 -7.69
CA ALA A 123 -7.03 -4.78 -7.39
C ALA A 123 -7.03 -6.10 -8.19
N ASN A 124 -6.37 -6.15 -9.35
CA ASN A 124 -6.24 -7.36 -10.17
C ASN A 124 -5.54 -8.51 -9.43
N THR A 125 -4.54 -8.18 -8.59
CA THR A 125 -3.69 -9.16 -7.90
C THR A 125 -3.76 -9.05 -6.37
N GLY A 126 -4.30 -7.95 -5.85
CA GLY A 126 -4.26 -7.60 -4.44
C GLY A 126 -2.88 -7.11 -3.97
N GLU A 127 -1.93 -6.89 -4.88
CA GLU A 127 -0.59 -6.44 -4.54
C GLU A 127 -0.57 -4.97 -4.12
N VAL A 128 0.24 -4.64 -3.11
CA VAL A 128 0.49 -3.26 -2.71
C VAL A 128 1.56 -2.65 -3.61
N LEU A 129 1.20 -1.59 -4.34
CA LEU A 129 2.09 -0.85 -5.23
C LEU A 129 2.88 0.24 -4.49
N SER A 130 2.26 0.92 -3.52
CA SER A 130 2.93 1.94 -2.70
C SER A 130 2.28 2.05 -1.32
N VAL A 131 3.08 2.40 -0.32
CA VAL A 131 2.63 2.74 1.02
C VAL A 131 3.27 4.05 1.44
N VAL A 132 2.46 4.98 1.93
CA VAL A 132 2.93 6.23 2.51
C VAL A 132 2.33 6.38 3.90
N ASN A 133 3.19 6.38 4.92
CA ASN A 133 2.75 6.64 6.28
C ASN A 133 2.51 8.14 6.46
N ARG A 134 1.30 8.54 6.88
CA ARG A 134 0.91 9.95 7.06
C ARG A 134 0.44 10.18 8.48
N SER A 135 0.53 11.42 8.98
CA SER A 135 -0.01 11.75 10.30
C SER A 135 -1.54 11.72 10.31
N GLY A 136 -2.13 11.40 11.46
CA GLY A 136 -3.58 11.22 11.63
C GLY A 136 -4.45 12.44 11.32
N ASN A 137 -3.85 13.64 11.28
CA ASN A 137 -4.53 14.92 11.04
C ASN A 137 -4.46 15.39 9.56
N ARG A 138 -3.93 14.56 8.65
CA ARG A 138 -3.77 14.93 7.24
C ARG A 138 -4.99 14.50 6.42
N PRO A 139 -5.49 15.35 5.49
CA PRO A 139 -6.63 14.99 4.66
C PRO A 139 -6.26 13.86 3.69
N SER A 140 -7.23 12.99 3.39
CA SER A 140 -7.02 11.74 2.64
C SER A 140 -6.43 11.89 1.24
N HIS A 141 -6.56 13.07 0.61
CA HIS A 141 -6.08 13.36 -0.74
C HIS A 141 -4.63 13.86 -0.82
N GLU A 142 -4.01 14.22 0.31
CA GLU A 142 -2.63 14.74 0.32
C GLU A 142 -1.64 13.61 -0.01
N GLY A 143 -0.80 13.83 -1.02
CA GLY A 143 0.17 12.86 -1.56
C GLY A 143 -0.41 11.78 -2.48
N ALA A 144 -1.73 11.58 -2.49
CA ALA A 144 -2.35 10.48 -3.23
C ALA A 144 -2.18 10.57 -4.76
N ALA A 145 -2.23 11.78 -5.32
CA ALA A 145 -2.04 11.97 -6.76
C ALA A 145 -0.64 11.54 -7.22
N ALA A 146 0.40 11.93 -6.48
CA ALA A 146 1.78 11.58 -6.82
C ALA A 146 2.04 10.08 -6.70
N GLU A 147 1.44 9.40 -5.71
CA GLU A 147 1.54 7.95 -5.60
C GLU A 147 0.73 7.22 -6.68
N ALA A 148 -0.42 7.77 -7.08
CA ALA A 148 -1.18 7.27 -8.23
C ALA A 148 -0.37 7.39 -9.53
N ASP A 149 0.28 8.54 -9.76
CA ASP A 149 1.13 8.78 -10.94
C ASP A 149 2.24 7.71 -11.03
N LYS A 150 2.91 7.40 -9.91
CA LYS A 150 3.94 6.35 -9.82
C LYS A 150 3.36 4.97 -10.13
N ALA A 151 2.24 4.60 -9.49
CA ALA A 151 1.58 3.33 -9.71
C ALA A 151 1.15 3.14 -11.19
N ILE A 152 0.60 4.19 -11.80
CA ILE A 152 0.25 4.20 -13.23
C ILE A 152 1.50 4.06 -14.10
N ALA A 153 2.59 4.73 -13.78
CA ALA A 153 3.84 4.62 -14.52
C ALA A 153 4.39 3.17 -14.51
N VAL A 154 4.34 2.49 -13.36
CA VAL A 154 4.72 1.08 -13.24
C VAL A 154 3.79 0.18 -14.07
N CYS A 155 2.48 0.40 -14.00
CA CYS A 155 1.51 -0.37 -14.79
C CYS A 155 1.75 -0.19 -16.30
N ARG A 156 2.03 1.04 -16.75
CA ARG A 156 2.34 1.33 -18.16
C ARG A 156 3.64 0.66 -18.60
N ARG A 157 4.68 0.65 -17.77
CA ARG A 157 5.93 -0.08 -18.04
C ARG A 157 5.70 -1.58 -18.21
N ALA A 158 4.70 -2.13 -17.54
CA ALA A 158 4.31 -3.53 -17.69
C ALA A 158 3.55 -3.83 -18.99
N GLY A 159 3.02 -2.80 -19.67
CA GLY A 159 2.17 -2.97 -20.85
C GLY A 159 0.67 -2.96 -20.56
N LEU A 160 0.23 -2.53 -19.36
CA LEU A 160 -1.19 -2.34 -19.06
C LEU A 160 -1.74 -1.14 -19.84
N LEU A 161 -2.73 -1.41 -20.69
CA LEU A 161 -3.23 -0.45 -21.69
C LEU A 161 -4.13 0.63 -21.10
N THR A 162 -4.87 0.30 -20.05
CA THR A 162 -5.80 1.20 -19.36
C THR A 162 -5.57 1.09 -17.86
N ALA A 163 -5.52 2.21 -17.16
CA ALA A 163 -5.61 2.23 -15.70
C ALA A 163 -6.96 2.84 -15.31
N ALA A 164 -7.62 2.28 -14.30
CA ALA A 164 -8.86 2.79 -13.73
C ALA A 164 -8.64 3.07 -12.25
N LEU A 165 -9.10 4.24 -11.80
CA LEU A 165 -9.09 4.64 -10.39
C LEU A 165 -10.54 4.71 -9.90
N PRO A 166 -10.86 4.20 -8.69
CA PRO A 166 -12.17 4.40 -8.09
C PRO A 166 -12.41 5.89 -7.87
N CYS A 167 -13.54 6.40 -8.38
CA CYS A 167 -13.88 7.81 -8.25
C CYS A 167 -14.46 8.11 -6.86
N PHE A 168 -13.68 8.75 -5.99
CA PHE A 168 -14.12 9.20 -4.66
C PHE A 168 -14.70 10.62 -4.62
N ALA A 169 -14.72 11.35 -5.75
CA ALA A 169 -15.28 12.70 -5.79
C ALA A 169 -16.81 12.68 -5.70
N PRO A 170 -17.45 13.57 -4.89
CA PRO A 170 -18.88 13.80 -4.98
C PRO A 170 -19.23 14.27 -6.39
N MET A 171 -20.35 13.79 -6.96
CA MET A 171 -20.79 14.03 -8.35
C MET A 171 -20.84 15.52 -8.76
N SER A 172 -20.74 16.45 -7.80
CA SER A 172 -20.80 17.90 -7.99
C SER A 172 -19.47 18.57 -8.38
N ARG A 173 -18.32 17.86 -8.38
CA ARG A 173 -17.03 18.44 -8.77
C ARG A 173 -16.32 17.63 -9.86
N PRO A 174 -15.72 18.29 -10.87
CA PRO A 174 -14.89 17.60 -11.85
C PRO A 174 -13.67 17.02 -11.14
N CYS A 175 -13.45 15.71 -11.30
CA CYS A 175 -12.23 15.06 -10.85
C CYS A 175 -11.08 15.51 -11.76
N SER A 176 -9.92 15.83 -11.18
CA SER A 176 -8.71 16.17 -11.94
C SER A 176 -8.26 15.03 -12.86
N TYR A 177 -8.64 13.80 -12.50
CA TYR A 177 -8.14 12.56 -13.08
C TYR A 177 -9.13 11.85 -14.02
N CYS A 178 -10.45 12.03 -13.85
CA CYS A 178 -11.45 11.38 -14.71
C CYS A 178 -12.53 12.34 -15.23
N ASP A 179 -13.04 12.06 -16.42
CA ASP A 179 -14.24 12.69 -16.94
C ASP A 179 -15.48 11.93 -16.39
N CYS A 180 -15.97 12.36 -15.24
CA CYS A 180 -17.13 11.77 -14.58
C CYS A 180 -18.42 11.77 -15.44
N SER A 181 -18.45 12.48 -16.57
CA SER A 181 -19.58 12.48 -17.50
C SER A 181 -19.69 11.20 -18.35
N LYS A 182 -18.62 10.40 -18.43
CA LYS A 182 -18.53 9.21 -19.31
C LYS A 182 -18.62 7.86 -18.57
N ARG A 183 -19.38 7.75 -17.47
CA ARG A 183 -19.54 6.49 -16.72
C ARG A 183 -20.07 5.36 -17.63
N ALA A 184 -19.22 4.37 -17.91
CA ALA A 184 -19.62 3.10 -18.49
C ALA A 184 -20.36 2.25 -17.44
N THR A 185 -21.35 1.50 -17.93
CA THR A 185 -22.39 0.79 -17.17
C THR A 185 -21.84 -0.24 -16.18
N ALA A 186 -22.44 -0.26 -14.98
CA ALA A 186 -22.08 -1.07 -13.83
C ALA A 186 -21.89 -2.57 -14.11
N THR A 187 -20.76 -3.14 -13.66
CA THR A 187 -20.60 -4.59 -13.48
C THR A 187 -20.72 -4.94 -12.00
N ARG A 188 -21.70 -5.79 -11.69
CA ARG A 188 -22.11 -6.19 -10.35
C ARG A 188 -21.22 -7.37 -9.89
N SER A 189 -20.18 -7.13 -9.09
CA SER A 189 -19.46 -8.24 -8.45
C SER A 189 -20.28 -8.76 -7.25
N ARG A 190 -20.57 -10.07 -7.27
CA ARG A 190 -21.31 -10.77 -6.21
C ARG A 190 -20.37 -11.08 -5.05
N GLY A 191 -20.72 -10.57 -3.86
CA GLY A 191 -20.60 -11.23 -2.56
C GLY A 191 -19.21 -11.57 -2.02
N THR A 192 -18.75 -10.81 -1.01
CA THR A 192 -18.59 -11.25 0.39
C THR A 192 -18.27 -10.03 1.26
N ASN A 193 -18.75 -10.03 2.51
CA ASN A 193 -18.83 -8.89 3.42
C ASN A 193 -17.46 -8.25 3.73
N PHE A 194 -17.24 -7.03 3.25
CA PHE A 194 -16.42 -5.99 3.87
C PHE A 194 -17.09 -4.65 3.51
N ALA A 195 -17.31 -3.79 4.49
CA ALA A 195 -18.29 -2.69 4.46
C ALA A 195 -18.37 -1.90 3.14
N SER A 196 -19.56 -1.89 2.53
CA SER A 196 -20.06 -0.95 1.51
C SER A 196 -19.12 -0.58 0.35
N ARG A 197 -18.89 -1.53 -0.58
CA ARG A 197 -18.33 -1.24 -1.91
C ARG A 197 -19.37 -0.60 -2.84
N PHE A 198 -19.21 0.69 -3.12
CA PHE A 198 -19.73 1.33 -4.34
C PHE A 198 -18.56 1.93 -5.12
N GLY A 199 -17.77 1.08 -5.76
CA GLY A 199 -16.75 1.48 -6.73
C GLY A 199 -17.31 1.34 -8.15
N LEU A 200 -17.85 2.41 -8.72
CA LEU A 200 -18.03 2.51 -10.17
C LEU A 200 -16.69 2.97 -10.74
N GLY A 201 -15.96 2.06 -11.38
CA GLY A 201 -14.71 2.37 -12.08
C GLY A 201 -14.97 3.36 -13.22
N CYS A 202 -14.20 4.44 -13.26
CA CYS A 202 -14.18 5.37 -14.39
C CYS A 202 -12.89 5.11 -15.19
N GLN A 203 -13.02 4.88 -16.50
CA GLN A 203 -11.88 4.78 -17.40
C GLN A 203 -11.15 6.12 -17.47
N LEU A 204 -9.82 6.11 -17.35
CA LEU A 204 -9.01 7.30 -17.58
C LEU A 204 -9.11 7.71 -19.05
N SER A 205 -9.41 8.99 -19.31
CA SER A 205 -9.50 9.51 -20.67
C SER A 205 -8.16 9.39 -21.39
N PRO A 206 -8.09 8.73 -22.57
CA PRO A 206 -6.87 8.75 -23.37
C PRO A 206 -6.66 10.19 -23.87
N GLY A 207 -5.57 10.84 -23.43
CA GLY A 207 -5.14 12.14 -23.96
C GLY A 207 -5.10 13.35 -23.01
N ARG A 208 -5.05 13.20 -21.68
CA ARG A 208 -4.58 14.29 -20.80
C ARG A 208 -3.07 14.21 -20.55
N ASP A 209 -2.30 14.24 -21.62
CA ASP A 209 -0.92 14.74 -21.58
C ASP A 209 -0.99 16.26 -21.42
N ARG A 210 -1.15 16.75 -20.19
CA ARG A 210 -0.76 18.12 -19.85
C ARG A 210 0.31 18.07 -18.77
N PHE A 211 1.52 17.79 -19.24
CA PHE A 211 2.70 18.49 -18.78
C PHE A 211 2.43 20.00 -18.89
N GLN A 212 2.04 20.62 -17.78
CA GLN A 212 2.39 22.00 -17.52
C GLN A 212 2.90 22.04 -16.09
N SER A 213 4.23 22.12 -15.99
CA SER A 213 4.92 22.79 -14.90
C SER A 213 4.10 24.01 -14.49
N LEU A 214 3.62 24.02 -13.25
CA LEU A 214 3.14 25.23 -12.60
C LEU A 214 4.17 25.61 -11.52
N PRO A 215 4.45 26.91 -11.38
CA PRO A 215 5.63 27.47 -10.71
C PRO A 215 5.70 27.20 -9.21
#